data_AF-A0AAU7Y821-F1
#
_entry.id   AF-A0AAU7Y821-F1
#
_cell.length_a   1.000
_cell.length_b   1.000
_cell.length_c   1.000
_cell.angle_alpha   90.00
_cell.angle_beta   90.00
_cell.angle_gamma   90.00
#
_symmetry.space_group_name_H-M   'P 1'
#
loop_
_entity.id
_entity.type
_entity.pdbx_description
1 polymer ?
#
loop_
_entity_poly.entity_id
_entity_poly.type
_entity_poly.pdbx_seq_one_letter_code
_entity_poly.pdbx_strand_id
1 'polypeptide(L)'
;MVELRPLPPAEAIEYFRQKGYAIGFDHQDVWQAQHQAAFTVAKVMQLDILQDIRAEVDRALAEGTTFQDFRKRLTPALQDKGWWGRKVQRDPLTGEDKDVQLGSPRRLKTIYDTNLRTAHSEGQWQRIQDNKAAFPFLEYDGNNSEHPRLNHAAWDGLTLPVDHPFWQAHFPVKAYGCKCRGRARTASQVQRSGRPIGPAPEVPTVPHVNKRTGEVQQIPAGVDPSFHYPPGGRRASLAQHLVEKLEGAPVDLARASVADLVNGPAFSSWYAKPTGKFPVALLPRAATERLGAPSQVLSLTEETLAAQLKGQPRIVQEDYQLLQEVLDGGAFIEQRGGVLLYVLEQPGGQVLVAEVEKEGAAVNLTRLRRLTRSQAAKIKAVQNALERAKQG
;
A
#
# COMPACT_ATOMS: atom_id res chain seq x y z
N MET A 1 -6.43 42.69 -11.51
CA MET A 1 -6.47 41.39 -12.20
C MET A 1 -6.41 40.33 -11.12
N VAL A 2 -7.42 39.48 -10.98
CA VAL A 2 -7.39 38.39 -9.98
C VAL A 2 -6.58 37.25 -10.60
N GLU A 3 -5.41 36.96 -10.01
CA GLU A 3 -4.60 35.82 -10.42
C GLU A 3 -5.15 34.56 -9.74
N LEU A 4 -5.87 33.73 -10.50
CA LEU A 4 -6.39 32.45 -9.99
C LEU A 4 -5.26 31.43 -9.96
N ARG A 5 -4.89 30.98 -8.75
CA ARG A 5 -3.90 29.92 -8.56
C ARG A 5 -4.61 28.58 -8.38
N PRO A 6 -4.24 27.53 -9.15
CA PRO A 6 -4.81 26.21 -8.97
C PRO A 6 -4.40 25.65 -7.59
N LEU A 7 -5.39 25.23 -6.81
CA LEU A 7 -5.12 24.54 -5.55
C LEU A 7 -4.81 23.06 -5.84
N PRO A 8 -3.75 22.51 -5.23
CA PRO A 8 -3.47 21.09 -5.34
C PRO A 8 -4.64 20.24 -4.82
N PRO A 9 -4.94 19.09 -5.44
CA PRO A 9 -6.01 18.19 -5.01
C PRO A 9 -5.58 17.44 -3.73
N ALA A 10 -5.76 18.08 -2.57
CA ALA A 10 -5.24 17.61 -1.28
C ALA A 10 -5.61 16.15 -0.97
N GLU A 11 -6.86 15.75 -1.17
CA GLU A 11 -7.31 14.38 -0.90
C GLU A 11 -6.72 13.37 -1.89
N ALA A 12 -6.49 13.76 -3.15
CA ALA A 12 -5.85 12.89 -4.14
C ALA A 12 -4.35 12.71 -3.84
N ILE A 13 -3.69 13.78 -3.37
CA ILE A 13 -2.29 13.77 -2.95
C ILE A 13 -2.12 12.94 -1.69
N GLU A 14 -2.94 13.18 -0.66
CA GLU A 14 -2.96 12.37 0.57
C GLU A 14 -3.18 10.90 0.20
N TYR A 15 -4.15 10.64 -0.67
CA TYR A 15 -4.44 9.30 -1.15
C TYR A 15 -3.25 8.65 -1.89
N PHE A 16 -2.47 9.41 -2.66
CA PHE A 16 -1.34 8.85 -3.39
C PHE A 16 -0.14 8.62 -2.46
N ARG A 17 0.13 9.55 -1.55
CA ARG A 17 1.27 9.51 -0.62
C ARG A 17 1.15 8.42 0.43
N GLN A 18 -0.07 8.02 0.83
CA GLN A 18 -0.29 6.87 1.72
C GLN A 18 0.08 5.52 1.08
N LYS A 19 0.29 5.43 -0.25
CA LYS A 19 0.69 4.18 -0.89
C LYS A 19 2.13 3.81 -0.53
N GLY A 20 2.34 2.61 -0.01
CA GLY A 20 3.67 2.01 0.14
C GLY A 20 4.28 1.59 -1.20
N TYR A 21 5.50 1.06 -1.23
CA TYR A 21 6.09 0.48 -2.44
C TYR A 21 5.74 -1.01 -2.53
N ALA A 22 5.49 -1.51 -3.74
CA ALA A 22 5.63 -2.94 -4.00
C ALA A 22 6.11 -3.23 -5.42
N ILE A 23 6.98 -4.21 -5.53
CA ILE A 23 7.58 -4.68 -6.77
C ILE A 23 6.75 -5.85 -7.32
N GLY A 24 6.64 -5.96 -8.64
CA GLY A 24 5.99 -7.10 -9.31
C GLY A 24 6.52 -7.24 -10.74
N PHE A 25 6.73 -8.47 -11.20
CA PHE A 25 7.22 -8.74 -12.57
C PHE A 25 6.08 -8.66 -13.60
N ASP A 26 4.89 -9.09 -13.21
CA ASP A 26 3.67 -8.96 -13.98
C ASP A 26 2.64 -8.12 -13.20
N HIS A 27 1.72 -7.47 -13.90
CA HIS A 27 0.60 -6.81 -13.23
C HIS A 27 -0.25 -7.82 -12.45
N GLN A 28 -0.29 -9.08 -12.87
CA GLN A 28 -1.00 -10.15 -12.15
C GLN A 28 -0.26 -10.64 -10.90
N ASP A 29 1.01 -10.28 -10.68
CA ASP A 29 1.73 -10.57 -9.43
C ASP A 29 1.26 -9.68 -8.27
N VAL A 30 0.65 -8.54 -8.58
CA VAL A 30 0.12 -7.60 -7.61
C VAL A 30 -1.39 -7.64 -7.73
N TRP A 31 -2.09 -8.20 -6.76
CA TRP A 31 -3.54 -8.38 -6.88
C TRP A 31 -4.33 -7.13 -6.45
N GLN A 32 -5.64 -7.10 -6.69
CA GLN A 32 -6.56 -5.95 -6.54
C GLN A 32 -6.26 -5.02 -5.34
N ALA A 33 -6.39 -5.56 -4.13
CA ALA A 33 -6.16 -4.82 -2.89
C ALA A 33 -4.68 -4.43 -2.69
N GLN A 34 -3.76 -5.07 -3.40
CA GLN A 34 -2.35 -4.75 -3.38
C GLN A 34 -1.98 -3.62 -4.36
N HIS A 35 -2.66 -3.49 -5.51
CA HIS A 35 -2.64 -2.25 -6.32
C HIS A 35 -3.33 -1.11 -5.58
N GLN A 36 -4.22 -1.47 -4.65
CA GLN A 36 -4.77 -0.51 -3.74
C GLN A 36 -3.73 -0.01 -2.73
N ALA A 37 -3.14 -0.94 -2.00
CA ALA A 37 -2.19 -0.72 -0.94
C ALA A 37 -0.88 -0.06 -1.42
N ALA A 38 -0.29 -0.58 -2.50
CA ALA A 38 1.05 -0.23 -2.91
C ALA A 38 1.09 0.44 -4.29
N PHE A 39 1.99 1.41 -4.45
CA PHE A 39 2.43 1.88 -5.75
C PHE A 39 3.29 0.79 -6.38
N THR A 40 2.76 0.17 -7.42
CA THR A 40 3.43 -0.89 -8.16
C THR A 40 3.46 -0.53 -9.63
N VAL A 41 4.57 -0.88 -10.27
CA VAL A 41 4.70 -0.85 -11.72
C VAL A 41 5.23 -2.21 -12.12
N ALA A 42 4.49 -2.94 -12.95
CA ALA A 42 4.93 -4.25 -13.43
C ALA A 42 6.38 -4.17 -13.96
N LYS A 43 7.16 -5.24 -13.91
CA LYS A 43 8.54 -5.32 -14.44
C LYS A 43 9.51 -4.26 -13.89
N VAL A 44 9.14 -3.53 -12.84
CA VAL A 44 10.06 -2.69 -12.07
C VAL A 44 10.52 -3.54 -10.91
N MET A 45 11.66 -4.21 -11.07
CA MET A 45 12.27 -5.05 -10.04
C MET A 45 13.33 -4.30 -9.21
N GLN A 46 13.57 -3.02 -9.52
CA GLN A 46 14.50 -2.18 -8.78
C GLN A 46 13.72 -1.09 -8.05
N LEU A 47 13.98 -0.97 -6.75
CA LEU A 47 13.27 -0.05 -5.86
C LEU A 47 13.50 1.41 -6.23
N ASP A 48 14.71 1.76 -6.66
CA ASP A 48 15.09 3.10 -7.09
C ASP A 48 14.33 3.56 -8.34
N ILE A 49 14.06 2.67 -9.30
CA ILE A 49 13.19 2.95 -10.45
C ILE A 49 11.76 3.19 -9.97
N LEU A 50 11.26 2.36 -9.05
CA LEU A 50 9.90 2.50 -8.52
C LEU A 50 9.74 3.82 -7.76
N GLN A 51 10.77 4.23 -7.01
CA GLN A 51 10.86 5.50 -6.31
C GLN A 51 10.84 6.69 -7.29
N ASP A 52 11.64 6.66 -8.37
CA ASP A 52 11.64 7.73 -9.37
C ASP A 52 10.26 7.91 -10.02
N ILE A 53 9.64 6.80 -10.42
CA ILE A 53 8.31 6.85 -11.06
C ILE A 53 7.28 7.38 -10.05
N ARG A 54 7.31 6.92 -8.79
CA ARG A 54 6.39 7.40 -7.75
C ARG A 54 6.58 8.89 -7.48
N ALA A 55 7.82 9.35 -7.39
CA ALA A 55 8.15 10.75 -7.15
C ALA A 55 7.64 11.65 -8.27
N GLU A 56 7.80 11.25 -9.53
CA GLU A 56 7.27 12.02 -10.67
C GLU A 56 5.73 12.00 -10.73
N VAL A 57 5.09 10.91 -10.27
CA VAL A 57 3.62 10.89 -10.14
C VAL A 57 3.14 11.80 -9.01
N ASP A 58 3.83 11.80 -7.86
CA ASP A 58 3.52 12.72 -6.74
C ASP A 58 3.65 14.17 -7.20
N ARG A 59 4.73 14.48 -7.93
CA ARG A 59 4.93 15.79 -8.55
C ARG A 59 3.79 16.15 -9.49
N ALA A 60 3.39 15.23 -10.37
CA ALA A 60 2.29 15.48 -11.30
C ALA A 60 0.97 15.76 -10.58
N LEU A 61 0.71 15.11 -9.44
CA LEU A 61 -0.48 15.38 -8.60
C LEU A 61 -0.37 16.71 -7.85
N ALA A 62 0.80 17.03 -7.30
CA ALA A 62 1.01 18.22 -6.47
C ALA A 62 1.13 19.51 -7.29
N GLU A 63 1.82 19.46 -8.42
CA GLU A 63 2.15 20.62 -9.26
C GLU A 63 1.28 20.70 -10.53
N GLY A 64 0.52 19.65 -10.86
CA GLY A 64 -0.34 19.63 -12.05
C GLY A 64 0.44 19.52 -13.38
N THR A 65 1.63 18.92 -13.37
CA THR A 65 2.49 18.84 -14.57
C THR A 65 1.90 17.94 -15.65
N THR A 66 2.26 18.15 -16.91
CA THR A 66 1.70 17.39 -18.04
C THR A 66 2.38 16.02 -18.24
N PHE A 67 1.76 15.16 -19.06
CA PHE A 67 2.43 13.91 -19.51
C PHE A 67 3.73 14.19 -20.28
N GLN A 68 3.83 15.33 -20.99
CA GLN A 68 5.04 15.69 -21.70
C GLN A 68 6.19 15.97 -20.72
N ASP A 69 5.92 16.67 -19.63
CA ASP A 69 6.87 16.93 -18.55
C ASP A 69 7.28 15.63 -17.85
N PHE A 70 6.29 14.81 -17.50
CA PHE A 70 6.50 13.49 -16.90
C PHE A 70 7.44 12.63 -17.75
N ARG A 71 7.17 12.54 -19.07
CA ARG A 71 8.03 11.80 -20.00
C ARG A 71 9.43 12.41 -20.10
N LYS A 72 9.53 13.74 -20.25
CA LYS A 72 10.81 14.44 -20.43
C LYS A 72 11.75 14.24 -19.25
N ARG A 73 11.23 14.25 -18.01
CA ARG A 73 12.03 14.07 -16.80
C ARG A 73 12.39 12.62 -16.53
N LEU A 74 11.42 11.72 -16.70
CA LEU A 74 11.58 10.34 -16.27
C LEU A 74 12.33 9.47 -17.30
N THR A 75 12.21 9.77 -18.61
CA THR A 75 12.88 8.96 -19.65
C THR A 75 14.40 8.86 -19.47
N PRO A 76 15.17 9.95 -19.28
CA PRO A 76 16.62 9.86 -19.09
C PRO A 76 17.00 9.05 -17.84
N ALA A 77 16.37 9.32 -16.70
CA ALA A 77 16.63 8.61 -15.44
C ALA A 77 16.39 7.09 -15.58
N LEU A 78 15.31 6.69 -16.25
CA LEU A 78 15.02 5.28 -16.51
C LEU A 78 15.98 4.64 -17.51
N GLN A 79 16.48 5.39 -18.48
CA GLN A 79 17.48 4.91 -19.44
C GLN A 79 18.83 4.68 -18.77
N ASP A 80 19.27 5.62 -17.93
CA ASP A 80 20.52 5.54 -17.17
C ASP A 80 20.51 4.33 -16.22
N LYS A 81 19.35 4.04 -15.62
CA LYS A 81 19.11 2.85 -14.78
C LYS A 81 18.90 1.55 -15.58
N GLY A 82 19.02 1.62 -16.91
CA GLY A 82 18.90 0.46 -17.79
C GLY A 82 17.47 -0.08 -17.92
N TRP A 83 16.44 0.66 -17.52
CA TRP A 83 15.03 0.27 -17.60
C TRP A 83 14.31 0.91 -18.79
N TRP A 84 14.79 0.62 -20.00
CA TRP A 84 14.19 1.15 -21.22
C TRP A 84 14.22 0.15 -22.35
N GLY A 85 13.22 0.21 -23.23
CA GLY A 85 13.11 -0.66 -24.40
C GLY A 85 12.70 -2.09 -24.05
N ARG A 86 13.02 -3.02 -24.95
CA ARG A 86 12.80 -4.47 -24.76
C ARG A 86 14.07 -5.10 -24.21
N LYS A 87 13.94 -5.98 -23.22
CA LYS A 87 15.04 -6.75 -22.66
C LYS A 87 14.57 -8.15 -22.31
N VAL A 88 15.47 -9.11 -22.38
CA VAL A 88 15.23 -10.42 -21.79
C VAL A 88 15.34 -10.30 -20.28
N GLN A 89 14.30 -10.73 -19.56
CA GLN A 89 14.32 -10.88 -18.11
C GLN A 89 13.82 -12.27 -17.74
N ARG A 90 14.48 -12.88 -16.76
CA ARG A 90 14.03 -14.14 -16.16
C ARG A 90 12.83 -13.88 -15.26
N ASP A 91 11.72 -14.55 -15.53
CA ASP A 91 10.53 -14.51 -14.68
C ASP A 91 10.87 -15.21 -13.35
N PRO A 92 10.81 -14.52 -12.20
CA PRO A 92 11.19 -15.11 -10.93
C PRO A 92 10.23 -16.23 -10.48
N LEU A 93 9.00 -16.27 -11.02
CA LEU A 93 8.01 -17.29 -10.67
C LEU A 93 8.20 -18.57 -11.50
N THR A 94 8.47 -18.44 -12.81
CA THR A 94 8.57 -19.61 -13.70
C THR A 94 10.01 -20.03 -14.02
N GLY A 95 11.00 -19.17 -13.73
CA GLY A 95 12.40 -19.39 -14.07
C GLY A 95 12.73 -19.22 -15.56
N GLU A 96 11.73 -18.88 -16.39
CA GLU A 96 11.88 -18.76 -17.84
C GLU A 96 12.36 -17.37 -18.25
N ASP A 97 13.23 -17.32 -19.27
CA ASP A 97 13.68 -16.07 -19.87
C ASP A 97 12.62 -15.55 -20.85
N LYS A 98 12.09 -14.34 -20.59
CA LYS A 98 11.03 -13.72 -21.39
C LYS A 98 11.53 -12.41 -21.97
N ASP A 99 11.25 -12.17 -23.25
CA ASP A 99 11.42 -10.86 -23.87
C ASP A 99 10.32 -9.91 -23.36
N VAL A 100 10.72 -8.93 -22.56
CA VAL A 100 9.81 -8.01 -21.88
C VAL A 100 10.00 -6.57 -22.30
N GLN A 101 8.89 -5.85 -22.41
CA GLN A 101 8.92 -4.39 -22.55
C GLN A 101 9.13 -3.74 -21.17
N LEU A 102 10.24 -3.03 -20.99
CA LEU A 102 10.55 -2.16 -19.84
C LEU A 102 9.96 -0.76 -20.05
N GLY A 103 10.72 0.31 -19.88
CA GLY A 103 10.29 1.67 -20.19
C GLY A 103 9.96 1.86 -21.67
N SER A 104 8.88 2.59 -21.95
CA SER A 104 8.54 3.11 -23.28
C SER A 104 7.60 4.31 -23.14
N PRO A 105 7.49 5.20 -24.14
CA PRO A 105 6.57 6.34 -24.06
C PRO A 105 5.12 5.91 -23.83
N ARG A 106 4.67 4.85 -24.51
CA ARG A 106 3.32 4.29 -24.33
C ARG A 106 3.10 3.80 -22.91
N ARG A 107 4.09 3.10 -22.33
CA ARG A 107 4.00 2.59 -20.97
C ARG A 107 3.99 3.71 -19.94
N LEU A 108 4.86 4.72 -20.10
CA LEU A 108 4.86 5.90 -19.23
C LEU A 108 3.50 6.60 -19.26
N LYS A 109 2.85 6.66 -20.43
CA LYS A 109 1.49 7.22 -20.54
C LYS A 109 0.48 6.42 -19.71
N THR A 110 0.51 5.09 -19.79
CA THR A 110 -0.36 4.24 -18.98
C THR A 110 -0.11 4.41 -17.48
N ILE A 111 1.16 4.48 -17.06
CA ILE A 111 1.52 4.70 -15.66
C ILE A 111 0.98 6.06 -15.17
N TYR A 112 1.24 7.11 -15.94
CA TYR A 112 0.78 8.47 -15.65
C TYR A 112 -0.75 8.52 -15.56
N ASP A 113 -1.46 8.12 -16.63
CA ASP A 113 -2.92 8.21 -16.70
C ASP A 113 -3.60 7.38 -15.61
N THR A 114 -3.16 6.14 -15.39
CA THR A 114 -3.79 5.25 -14.42
C THR A 114 -3.59 5.74 -12.99
N ASN A 115 -2.38 6.20 -12.63
CA ASN A 115 -2.13 6.65 -11.26
C ASN A 115 -2.85 7.96 -10.96
N LEU A 116 -2.78 8.95 -11.85
CA LEU A 116 -3.45 10.22 -11.63
C LEU A 116 -4.97 10.03 -11.55
N ARG A 117 -5.57 9.27 -12.49
CA ARG A 117 -7.02 9.07 -12.50
C ARG A 117 -7.50 8.32 -11.28
N THR A 118 -6.81 7.26 -10.87
CA THR A 118 -7.18 6.52 -9.66
C THR A 118 -7.05 7.42 -8.44
N ALA A 119 -5.99 8.21 -8.32
CA ALA A 119 -5.81 9.14 -7.21
C ALA A 119 -6.89 10.21 -7.12
N HIS A 120 -7.21 10.85 -8.25
CA HIS A 120 -8.30 11.81 -8.29
C HIS A 120 -9.67 11.18 -8.00
N SER A 121 -9.90 9.95 -8.46
CA SER A 121 -11.17 9.27 -8.21
C SER A 121 -11.36 8.96 -6.74
N GLU A 122 -10.30 8.59 -6.03
CA GLU A 122 -10.38 8.25 -4.61
C GLU A 122 -10.49 9.50 -3.74
N GLY A 123 -9.79 10.59 -4.09
CA GLY A 123 -10.05 11.90 -3.51
C GLY A 123 -11.46 12.42 -3.83
N GLN A 124 -12.03 12.07 -4.99
CA GLN A 124 -13.43 12.37 -5.30
C GLN A 124 -14.38 11.55 -4.41
N TRP A 125 -14.11 10.26 -4.21
CA TRP A 125 -14.91 9.40 -3.35
C TRP A 125 -14.97 9.92 -1.91
N GLN A 126 -13.83 10.31 -1.33
CA GLN A 126 -13.78 10.89 0.02
C GLN A 126 -14.67 12.12 0.12
N ARG A 127 -14.53 13.07 -0.82
CA ARG A 127 -15.37 14.28 -0.86
C ARG A 127 -16.85 13.97 -1.05
N ILE A 128 -17.20 12.94 -1.85
CA ILE A 128 -18.59 12.49 -2.00
C ILE A 128 -19.12 12.00 -0.65
N GLN A 129 -18.36 11.16 0.05
CA GLN A 129 -18.77 10.63 1.36
C GLN A 129 -18.94 11.75 2.40
N ASP A 130 -18.02 12.71 2.45
CA ASP A 130 -18.07 13.83 3.40
C ASP A 130 -19.27 14.76 3.14
N ASN A 131 -19.74 14.84 1.89
CA ASN A 131 -20.80 15.76 1.47
C ASN A 131 -22.14 15.06 1.17
N LYS A 132 -22.27 13.75 1.44
CA LYS A 132 -23.46 12.98 1.04
C LYS A 132 -24.77 13.43 1.68
N ALA A 133 -24.72 14.13 2.81
CA ALA A 133 -25.90 14.74 3.41
C ALA A 133 -26.51 15.83 2.51
N ALA A 134 -25.66 16.64 1.86
CA ALA A 134 -26.09 17.68 0.93
C ALA A 134 -26.30 17.15 -0.50
N PHE A 135 -25.53 16.13 -0.89
CA PHE A 135 -25.59 15.49 -2.21
C PHE A 135 -25.83 13.98 -2.05
N PRO A 136 -27.07 13.57 -1.73
CA PRO A 136 -27.38 12.17 -1.37
C PRO A 136 -27.36 11.19 -2.54
N PHE A 137 -27.24 11.67 -3.78
CA PHE A 137 -27.23 10.84 -4.97
C PHE A 137 -25.92 10.95 -5.74
N LEU A 138 -25.58 9.88 -6.46
CA LEU A 138 -24.42 9.79 -7.32
C LEU A 138 -24.87 9.35 -8.71
N GLU A 139 -24.47 10.10 -9.72
CA GLU A 139 -24.72 9.82 -11.13
C GLU A 139 -23.42 9.27 -11.76
N TYR A 140 -23.51 8.14 -12.46
CA TYR A 140 -22.40 7.56 -13.22
C TYR A 140 -22.24 8.33 -14.53
N ASP A 141 -21.04 8.86 -14.76
CA ASP A 141 -20.70 9.61 -15.97
C ASP A 141 -19.73 8.78 -16.82
N GLY A 142 -20.29 8.03 -17.77
CA GLY A 142 -19.61 7.06 -18.62
C GLY A 142 -19.18 7.63 -19.98
N ASN A 143 -19.81 8.73 -20.43
CA ASN A 143 -19.61 9.28 -21.77
C ASN A 143 -18.44 10.28 -21.90
N ASN A 144 -17.29 9.93 -21.32
CA ASN A 144 -16.10 10.79 -21.28
C ASN A 144 -14.99 10.33 -22.26
N SER A 145 -15.31 9.44 -23.20
CA SER A 145 -14.34 8.82 -24.11
C SER A 145 -14.86 8.78 -25.55
N GLU A 146 -13.99 9.14 -26.51
CA GLU A 146 -14.22 8.95 -27.95
C GLU A 146 -14.49 7.48 -28.32
N HIS A 147 -13.88 6.56 -27.59
CA HIS A 147 -14.14 5.12 -27.68
C HIS A 147 -14.62 4.63 -26.31
N PRO A 148 -15.94 4.69 -26.04
CA PRO A 148 -16.50 4.21 -24.78
C PRO A 148 -16.57 2.68 -24.77
N ARG A 149 -16.41 2.08 -23.58
CA ARG A 149 -16.70 0.66 -23.40
C ARG A 149 -18.21 0.48 -23.31
N LEU A 150 -18.77 -0.44 -24.08
CA LEU A 150 -20.23 -0.65 -24.12
C LEU A 150 -20.81 -0.95 -22.73
N ASN A 151 -20.14 -1.76 -21.91
CA ASN A 151 -20.57 -2.04 -20.53
C ASN A 151 -20.64 -0.77 -19.67
N HIS A 152 -19.70 0.18 -19.85
CA HIS A 152 -19.69 1.43 -19.08
C HIS A 152 -20.69 2.44 -19.65
N ALA A 153 -20.91 2.44 -20.97
CA ALA A 153 -21.93 3.25 -21.61
C ALA A 153 -23.35 2.84 -21.17
N ALA A 154 -23.57 1.55 -20.89
CA ALA A 154 -24.83 1.06 -20.33
C ALA A 154 -25.12 1.60 -18.92
N TRP A 155 -24.10 2.08 -18.20
CA TRP A 155 -24.26 2.71 -16.89
C TRP A 155 -24.34 4.24 -16.98
N ASP A 156 -24.18 4.84 -18.16
CA ASP A 156 -24.18 6.30 -18.29
C ASP A 156 -25.52 6.91 -17.84
N GLY A 157 -25.45 7.88 -16.93
CA GLY A 157 -26.63 8.51 -16.34
C GLY A 157 -27.31 7.72 -15.22
N LEU A 158 -26.84 6.51 -14.89
CA LEU A 158 -27.33 5.74 -13.74
C LEU A 158 -27.17 6.57 -12.48
N THR A 159 -28.29 6.88 -11.83
CA THR A 159 -28.31 7.66 -10.59
C THR A 159 -28.83 6.80 -9.46
N LEU A 160 -28.02 6.62 -8.41
CA LEU A 160 -28.36 5.84 -7.22
C LEU A 160 -27.97 6.64 -5.95
N PRO A 161 -28.51 6.30 -4.77
CA PRO A 161 -28.01 6.82 -3.50
C PRO A 161 -26.50 6.61 -3.35
N VAL A 162 -25.79 7.54 -2.71
CA VAL A 162 -24.33 7.45 -2.51
C VAL A 162 -23.91 6.15 -1.82
N ASP A 163 -24.72 5.66 -0.87
CA ASP A 163 -24.43 4.45 -0.09
C ASP A 163 -24.92 3.15 -0.75
N HIS A 164 -25.40 3.22 -2.00
CA HIS A 164 -25.88 2.03 -2.70
C HIS A 164 -24.73 1.03 -2.96
N PRO A 165 -24.90 -0.29 -2.69
CA PRO A 165 -23.83 -1.29 -2.83
C PRO A 165 -23.19 -1.38 -4.22
N PHE A 166 -23.94 -1.03 -5.27
CA PHE A 166 -23.44 -0.94 -6.65
C PHE A 166 -22.09 -0.21 -6.75
N TRP A 167 -21.91 0.90 -6.01
CA TRP A 167 -20.71 1.72 -6.07
C TRP A 167 -19.46 1.01 -5.57
N GLN A 168 -19.59 0.02 -4.68
CA GLN A 168 -18.45 -0.76 -4.19
C GLN A 168 -17.75 -1.48 -5.35
N ALA A 169 -18.52 -2.07 -6.26
CA ALA A 169 -17.95 -2.75 -7.42
C ALA A 169 -17.70 -1.82 -8.61
N HIS A 170 -18.48 -0.75 -8.78
CA HIS A 170 -18.58 -0.04 -10.06
C HIS A 170 -18.12 1.42 -10.05
N PHE A 171 -17.85 2.04 -8.89
CA PHE A 171 -17.36 3.43 -8.86
C PHE A 171 -16.04 3.56 -9.64
N PRO A 172 -15.92 4.44 -10.64
CA PRO A 172 -14.68 4.61 -11.42
C PRO A 172 -13.46 4.86 -10.53
N VAL A 173 -12.23 4.49 -10.91
CA VAL A 173 -11.74 3.95 -12.19
C VAL A 173 -11.82 2.41 -12.17
N LYS A 174 -12.43 1.80 -13.20
CA LYS A 174 -12.66 0.33 -13.25
C LYS A 174 -11.96 -0.41 -14.39
N ALA A 175 -11.05 0.26 -15.09
CA ALA A 175 -10.20 -0.33 -16.12
C ALA A 175 -9.06 0.62 -16.51
N TYR A 176 -8.00 0.08 -17.10
CA TYR A 176 -6.94 0.88 -17.72
C TYR A 176 -7.50 1.84 -18.77
N GLY A 177 -7.11 3.11 -18.72
CA GLY A 177 -7.61 4.14 -19.63
C GLY A 177 -9.10 4.49 -19.46
N CYS A 178 -9.76 4.05 -18.38
CA CYS A 178 -11.11 4.48 -18.06
C CYS A 178 -11.14 6.00 -17.80
N LYS A 179 -12.13 6.67 -18.41
CA LYS A 179 -12.35 8.12 -18.28
C LYS A 179 -13.64 8.46 -17.52
N CYS A 180 -14.36 7.45 -17.04
CA CYS A 180 -15.62 7.60 -16.31
C CYS A 180 -15.40 8.32 -14.98
N ARG A 181 -16.45 8.96 -14.47
CA ARG A 181 -16.45 9.69 -13.19
C ARG A 181 -17.76 9.46 -12.43
N GLY A 182 -17.76 9.79 -11.14
CA GLY A 182 -19.01 9.97 -10.39
C GLY A 182 -19.37 11.44 -10.28
N ARG A 183 -20.64 11.80 -10.43
CA ARG A 183 -21.14 13.16 -10.22
C ARG A 183 -22.10 13.17 -9.04
N ALA A 184 -21.71 13.85 -7.95
CA ALA A 184 -22.59 14.02 -6.80
C ALA A 184 -23.79 14.90 -7.19
N ARG A 185 -25.00 14.52 -6.77
CA ARG A 185 -26.25 15.20 -7.12
C ARG A 185 -27.11 15.47 -5.89
N THR A 186 -27.71 16.66 -5.86
CA THR A 186 -28.78 16.97 -4.90
C THR A 186 -30.10 16.36 -5.33
N ALA A 187 -31.05 16.19 -4.41
CA ALA A 187 -32.39 15.71 -4.74
C ALA A 187 -33.08 16.56 -5.82
N SER A 188 -32.99 17.90 -5.73
CA SER A 188 -33.56 18.81 -6.72
C SER A 188 -32.86 18.74 -8.09
N GLN A 189 -31.58 18.38 -8.15
CA GLN A 189 -30.89 18.14 -9.43
C GLN A 189 -31.39 16.85 -10.09
N VAL A 190 -31.60 15.79 -9.31
CA VAL A 190 -32.15 14.52 -9.81
C VAL A 190 -33.59 14.71 -10.29
N GLN A 191 -34.43 15.43 -9.55
CA GLN A 191 -35.81 15.73 -9.98
C GLN A 191 -35.85 16.52 -11.29
N ARG A 192 -34.97 17.52 -11.45
CA ARG A 192 -34.91 18.36 -12.66
C ARG A 192 -34.27 17.68 -13.87
N SER A 193 -33.48 16.63 -13.68
CA SER A 193 -32.78 15.96 -14.79
C SER A 193 -33.73 15.19 -15.71
N GLY A 194 -34.97 14.93 -15.26
CA GLY A 194 -35.91 14.04 -15.94
C GLY A 194 -35.47 12.56 -15.93
N ARG A 195 -34.40 12.23 -15.20
CA ARG A 195 -33.88 10.87 -15.00
C ARG A 195 -34.17 10.48 -13.55
N PRO A 196 -35.30 9.79 -13.28
CA PRO A 196 -35.58 9.32 -11.93
C PRO A 196 -34.51 8.32 -11.49
N ILE A 197 -34.42 8.12 -10.17
CA ILE A 197 -33.58 7.09 -9.58
C ILE A 197 -34.10 5.74 -10.10
N GLY A 198 -33.31 5.09 -10.97
CA GLY A 198 -33.65 3.79 -11.53
C GLY A 198 -33.28 2.66 -10.56
N PRO A 199 -33.81 1.44 -10.76
CA PRO A 199 -33.27 0.28 -10.09
C PRO A 199 -31.79 0.11 -10.47
N ALA A 200 -30.97 -0.36 -9.53
CA ALA A 200 -29.60 -0.72 -9.87
C ALA A 200 -29.59 -1.85 -10.90
N PRO A 201 -28.73 -1.77 -11.93
CA PRO A 201 -28.67 -2.81 -12.94
C PRO A 201 -28.13 -4.11 -12.34
N GLU A 202 -28.69 -5.23 -12.75
CA GLU A 202 -28.10 -6.54 -12.50
C GLU A 202 -26.88 -6.71 -13.41
N VAL A 203 -25.68 -6.75 -12.81
CA VAL A 203 -24.44 -6.96 -13.54
C VAL A 203 -23.97 -8.39 -13.27
N PRO A 204 -23.97 -9.28 -14.28
CA PRO A 204 -23.52 -10.65 -14.07
C PRO A 204 -22.03 -10.67 -13.73
N THR A 205 -21.64 -11.58 -12.83
CA THR A 205 -20.23 -11.85 -12.56
C THR A 205 -19.69 -12.87 -13.57
N VAL A 206 -18.51 -12.59 -14.10
CA VAL A 206 -17.78 -13.48 -14.99
C VAL A 206 -16.58 -14.10 -14.25
N PRO A 207 -16.29 -15.39 -14.44
CA PRO A 207 -15.11 -16.01 -13.85
C PRO A 207 -13.86 -15.47 -14.55
N HIS A 208 -12.91 -15.01 -13.75
CA HIS A 208 -11.58 -14.60 -14.18
C HIS A 208 -10.54 -15.51 -13.55
N VAL A 209 -9.71 -16.14 -14.38
CA VAL A 209 -8.60 -16.97 -13.91
C VAL A 209 -7.32 -16.13 -13.95
N ASN A 210 -6.69 -15.94 -12.78
CA ASN A 210 -5.35 -15.41 -12.70
C ASN A 210 -4.38 -16.44 -13.31
N LYS A 211 -3.81 -16.13 -14.47
CA LYS A 211 -2.91 -17.04 -15.18
C LYS A 211 -1.60 -17.32 -14.45
N ARG A 212 -1.25 -16.50 -13.46
CA ARG A 212 0.00 -16.64 -12.68
C ARG A 212 -0.19 -17.49 -11.42
N THR A 213 -1.33 -17.37 -10.74
CA THR A 213 -1.59 -18.12 -9.49
C THR A 213 -2.55 -19.30 -9.69
N GLY A 214 -3.30 -19.33 -10.80
CA GLY A 214 -4.38 -20.30 -11.03
C GLY A 214 -5.68 -19.97 -10.29
N GLU A 215 -5.70 -18.89 -9.49
CA GLU A 215 -6.88 -18.49 -8.72
C GLU A 215 -8.04 -18.07 -9.63
N VAL A 216 -9.26 -18.50 -9.29
CA VAL A 216 -10.48 -18.14 -10.01
C VAL A 216 -11.31 -17.17 -9.17
N GLN A 217 -11.65 -16.02 -9.76
CA GLN A 217 -12.46 -14.99 -9.10
C GLN A 217 -13.70 -14.65 -9.90
N GLN A 218 -14.78 -14.32 -9.20
CA GLN A 218 -16.00 -13.82 -9.82
C GLN A 218 -15.97 -12.29 -9.86
N ILE A 219 -15.97 -11.72 -11.06
CA ILE A 219 -15.78 -10.28 -11.28
C ILE A 219 -16.96 -9.73 -12.07
N PRO A 220 -17.61 -8.64 -11.66
CA PRO A 220 -18.69 -8.03 -12.42
C PRO A 220 -18.29 -7.71 -13.86
N ALA A 221 -19.16 -8.04 -14.81
CA ALA A 221 -18.93 -7.76 -16.22
C ALA A 221 -18.65 -6.26 -16.45
N GLY A 222 -17.56 -5.95 -17.15
CA GLY A 222 -17.12 -4.57 -17.38
C GLY A 222 -16.18 -4.00 -16.32
N VAL A 223 -15.90 -4.72 -15.23
CA VAL A 223 -14.84 -4.37 -14.29
C VAL A 223 -13.57 -5.14 -14.65
N ASP A 224 -12.46 -4.42 -14.83
CA ASP A 224 -11.14 -5.05 -15.03
C ASP A 224 -10.67 -5.70 -13.73
N PRO A 225 -10.10 -6.92 -13.78
CA PRO A 225 -9.62 -7.61 -12.59
C PRO A 225 -8.62 -6.82 -11.77
N SER A 226 -7.81 -5.93 -12.36
CA SER A 226 -6.85 -5.11 -11.63
C SER A 226 -7.52 -3.98 -10.82
N PHE A 227 -8.80 -3.71 -11.07
CA PHE A 227 -9.57 -2.60 -10.50
C PHE A 227 -10.84 -3.06 -9.74
N HIS A 228 -11.00 -4.38 -9.57
CA HIS A 228 -12.11 -4.98 -8.83
C HIS A 228 -11.86 -4.86 -7.32
N TYR A 229 -12.01 -3.65 -6.80
CA TYR A 229 -11.87 -3.31 -5.39
C TYR A 229 -12.80 -2.15 -5.01
N PRO A 230 -13.23 -2.03 -3.74
CA PRO A 230 -14.09 -0.94 -3.30
C PRO A 230 -13.36 0.41 -3.29
N PRO A 231 -14.03 1.52 -3.65
CA PRO A 231 -13.47 2.85 -3.45
C PRO A 231 -13.34 3.15 -1.94
N GLY A 232 -12.28 3.86 -1.53
CA GLY A 232 -12.04 4.22 -0.14
C GLY A 232 -11.57 3.06 0.78
N GLY A 233 -11.57 1.80 0.33
CA GLY A 233 -11.28 0.62 1.16
C GLY A 233 -9.83 0.44 1.64
N ARG A 234 -8.96 1.45 1.51
CA ARG A 234 -7.49 1.28 1.60
C ARG A 234 -6.88 1.44 2.98
N ARG A 235 -7.42 2.30 3.85
CA ARG A 235 -6.80 2.55 5.17
C ARG A 235 -6.74 1.27 6.03
N ALA A 236 -7.77 0.42 5.94
CA ALA A 236 -7.84 -0.84 6.69
C ALA A 236 -7.10 -2.02 6.01
N SER A 237 -6.99 -2.03 4.68
CA SER A 237 -6.43 -3.18 3.92
C SER A 237 -4.94 -3.03 3.57
N LEU A 238 -4.41 -1.80 3.51
CA LEU A 238 -3.02 -1.50 3.16
C LEU A 238 -2.01 -2.34 3.94
N ALA A 239 -2.15 -2.34 5.26
CA ALA A 239 -1.14 -2.85 6.15
C ALA A 239 -1.16 -4.39 6.22
N GLN A 240 -2.35 -5.00 6.10
CA GLN A 240 -2.51 -6.45 5.96
C GLN A 240 -1.92 -7.00 4.65
N HIS A 241 -2.17 -6.34 3.51
CA HIS A 241 -1.68 -6.79 2.21
C HIS A 241 -0.17 -6.53 2.02
N LEU A 242 0.39 -5.53 2.72
CA LEU A 242 1.84 -5.32 2.77
C LEU A 242 2.53 -6.49 3.48
N VAL A 243 1.97 -6.99 4.59
CA VAL A 243 2.51 -8.16 5.30
C VAL A 243 2.51 -9.40 4.41
N GLU A 244 1.38 -9.73 3.79
CA GLU A 244 1.26 -10.89 2.89
C GLU A 244 2.27 -10.85 1.72
N LYS A 245 2.57 -9.65 1.21
CA LYS A 245 3.58 -9.48 0.16
C LYS A 245 5.01 -9.64 0.64
N LEU A 246 5.31 -9.10 1.82
CA LEU A 246 6.63 -9.23 2.43
C LEU A 246 6.94 -10.70 2.75
N GLU A 247 5.90 -11.49 3.09
CA GLU A 247 6.00 -12.94 3.29
C GLU A 247 6.33 -13.71 1.99
N GLY A 248 5.80 -13.26 0.85
CA GLY A 248 6.06 -13.87 -0.46
C GLY A 248 7.30 -13.34 -1.21
N ALA A 249 7.95 -12.29 -0.70
CA ALA A 249 9.07 -11.64 -1.37
C ALA A 249 10.43 -12.26 -0.97
N PRO A 250 11.46 -12.19 -1.84
CA PRO A 250 12.83 -12.50 -1.43
C PRO A 250 13.26 -11.68 -0.19
N VAL A 251 13.99 -12.31 0.74
CA VAL A 251 14.31 -11.72 2.06
C VAL A 251 14.96 -10.35 1.96
N ASP A 252 15.95 -10.18 1.07
CA ASP A 252 16.65 -8.89 0.91
C ASP A 252 15.71 -7.78 0.43
N LEU A 253 14.75 -8.14 -0.42
CA LEU A 253 13.75 -7.22 -0.93
C LEU A 253 12.72 -6.86 0.14
N ALA A 254 12.23 -7.86 0.87
CA ALA A 254 11.32 -7.63 1.99
C ALA A 254 11.98 -6.71 3.03
N ARG A 255 13.27 -6.90 3.30
CA ARG A 255 14.07 -6.11 4.24
C ARG A 255 14.20 -4.66 3.82
N ALA A 256 14.58 -4.40 2.58
CA ALA A 256 14.63 -3.05 2.02
C ALA A 256 13.24 -2.38 2.04
N SER A 257 12.19 -3.14 1.72
CA SER A 257 10.81 -2.63 1.68
C SER A 257 10.31 -2.23 3.06
N VAL A 258 10.56 -3.04 4.10
CA VAL A 258 10.21 -2.70 5.47
C VAL A 258 10.98 -1.47 5.96
N ALA A 259 12.28 -1.38 5.65
CA ALA A 259 13.07 -0.21 5.99
C ALA A 259 12.50 1.08 5.37
N ASP A 260 12.14 1.07 4.09
CA ASP A 260 11.49 2.20 3.41
C ASP A 260 10.14 2.58 4.04
N LEU A 261 9.34 1.59 4.45
CA LEU A 261 8.03 1.80 5.07
C LEU A 261 8.16 2.48 6.43
N VAL A 262 9.05 1.98 7.29
CA VAL A 262 9.22 2.43 8.68
C VAL A 262 9.96 3.76 8.76
N ASN A 263 10.91 4.01 7.85
CA ASN A 263 11.61 5.28 7.74
C ASN A 263 10.82 6.34 6.95
N GLY A 264 9.76 5.93 6.26
CA GLY A 264 8.95 6.79 5.41
C GLY A 264 7.75 7.46 6.11
N PRO A 265 7.04 8.34 5.38
CA PRO A 265 5.85 9.03 5.89
C PRO A 265 4.68 8.07 6.15
N ALA A 266 4.70 6.86 5.57
CA ALA A 266 3.67 5.84 5.77
C ALA A 266 3.59 5.41 7.24
N PHE A 267 4.72 5.09 7.84
CA PHE A 267 4.76 4.73 9.26
C PHE A 267 4.45 5.93 10.15
N SER A 268 4.93 7.13 9.83
CA SER A 268 4.58 8.33 10.62
C SER A 268 3.07 8.60 10.62
N SER A 269 2.42 8.44 9.47
CA SER A 269 0.97 8.61 9.32
C SER A 269 0.19 7.53 10.08
N TRP A 270 0.64 6.28 9.98
CA TRP A 270 0.04 5.17 10.72
C TRP A 270 0.28 5.30 12.23
N TYR A 271 1.47 5.69 12.68
CA TYR A 271 1.81 5.89 14.08
C TYR A 271 0.94 6.97 14.74
N ALA A 272 0.62 8.05 14.00
CA ALA A 272 -0.27 9.10 14.47
C ALA A 272 -1.75 8.68 14.57
N LYS A 273 -2.20 7.77 13.71
CA LYS A 273 -3.56 7.22 13.67
C LYS A 273 -3.52 5.73 13.33
N PRO A 274 -3.17 4.86 14.28
CA PRO A 274 -2.96 3.45 13.98
C PRO A 274 -4.28 2.79 13.61
N THR A 275 -4.22 1.91 12.61
CA THR A 275 -5.34 1.08 12.17
C THR A 275 -4.80 -0.28 11.73
N GLY A 276 -5.23 -1.36 12.39
CA GLY A 276 -4.80 -2.72 12.12
C GLY A 276 -3.35 -3.00 12.52
N LYS A 277 -2.58 -3.65 11.63
CA LYS A 277 -1.19 -4.09 11.87
C LYS A 277 -0.23 -3.55 10.83
N PHE A 278 0.95 -3.06 11.21
CA PHE A 278 1.95 -2.48 10.31
C PHE A 278 3.27 -3.27 10.35
N PRO A 279 3.90 -3.61 9.22
CA PRO A 279 5.19 -4.30 9.22
C PRO A 279 6.32 -3.37 9.71
N VAL A 280 7.04 -3.79 10.74
CA VAL A 280 8.08 -2.97 11.39
C VAL A 280 9.49 -3.53 11.29
N ALA A 281 9.66 -4.84 11.08
CA ALA A 281 10.96 -5.47 10.83
C ALA A 281 10.80 -6.86 10.20
N LEU A 282 11.92 -7.49 9.85
CA LEU A 282 12.01 -8.93 9.55
C LEU A 282 12.81 -9.65 10.62
N LEU A 283 12.27 -10.78 11.09
CA LEU A 283 12.99 -11.71 11.96
C LEU A 283 14.09 -12.46 11.19
N PRO A 284 15.25 -12.68 11.82
CA PRO A 284 16.24 -13.63 11.33
C PRO A 284 15.63 -15.04 11.20
N ARG A 285 16.08 -15.81 10.21
CA ARG A 285 15.57 -17.17 9.96
C ARG A 285 15.69 -18.09 11.19
N ALA A 286 16.80 -18.00 11.92
CA ALA A 286 17.01 -18.76 13.15
C ALA A 286 15.96 -18.45 14.23
N ALA A 287 15.43 -17.23 14.24
CA ALA A 287 14.40 -16.81 15.18
C ALA A 287 13.01 -17.32 14.79
N THR A 288 12.68 -17.27 13.50
CA THR A 288 11.42 -17.84 13.00
C THR A 288 11.36 -19.36 13.18
N GLU A 289 12.49 -20.05 12.99
CA GLU A 289 12.60 -21.48 13.23
C GLU A 289 12.38 -21.82 14.72
N ARG A 290 12.94 -21.01 15.64
CA ARG A 290 12.70 -21.17 17.09
C ARG A 290 11.25 -20.91 17.49
N LEU A 291 10.61 -19.89 16.91
CA LEU A 291 9.20 -19.60 17.16
C LEU A 291 8.25 -20.59 16.45
N GLY A 292 8.76 -21.42 15.54
CA GLY A 292 7.94 -22.22 14.64
C GLY A 292 6.99 -21.35 13.80
N ALA A 293 7.39 -20.12 13.50
CA ALA A 293 6.58 -19.17 12.74
C ALA A 293 6.80 -19.35 11.23
N PRO A 294 5.73 -19.41 10.42
CA PRO A 294 5.85 -19.52 8.97
C PRO A 294 6.28 -18.20 8.31
N SER A 295 6.13 -17.07 9.01
CA SER A 295 6.41 -15.72 8.54
C SER A 295 7.64 -15.12 9.22
N GLN A 296 8.48 -14.43 8.45
CA GLN A 296 9.57 -13.60 8.97
C GLN A 296 9.12 -12.17 9.25
N VAL A 297 7.91 -11.76 8.88
CA VAL A 297 7.47 -10.37 8.99
C VAL A 297 7.03 -10.08 10.42
N LEU A 298 7.77 -9.19 11.09
CA LEU A 298 7.38 -8.66 12.40
C LEU A 298 6.39 -7.52 12.21
N SER A 299 5.19 -7.68 12.75
CA SER A 299 4.14 -6.66 12.69
C SER A 299 3.94 -5.96 14.04
N LEU A 300 3.58 -4.68 14.01
CA LEU A 300 3.12 -3.91 15.16
C LEU A 300 1.62 -3.66 15.02
N THR A 301 0.83 -4.00 16.04
CA THR A 301 -0.62 -3.78 16.02
C THR A 301 -1.01 -2.44 16.66
N GLU A 302 -2.21 -1.96 16.34
CA GLU A 302 -2.77 -0.75 16.95
C GLU A 302 -2.91 -0.89 18.48
N GLU A 303 -3.28 -2.07 18.97
CA GLU A 303 -3.45 -2.36 20.38
C GLU A 303 -2.12 -2.34 21.11
N THR A 304 -1.08 -2.95 20.54
CA THR A 304 0.27 -2.93 21.11
C THR A 304 0.81 -1.50 21.15
N LEU A 305 0.66 -0.74 20.05
CA LEU A 305 1.11 0.65 20.02
C LEU A 305 0.38 1.50 21.08
N ALA A 306 -0.95 1.37 21.16
CA ALA A 306 -1.76 2.08 22.15
C ALA A 306 -1.35 1.73 23.59
N ALA A 307 -1.13 0.45 23.87
CA ALA A 307 -0.67 -0.03 25.18
C ALA A 307 0.71 0.53 25.54
N GLN A 308 1.64 0.58 24.58
CA GLN A 308 2.98 1.14 24.77
C GLN A 308 2.95 2.65 25.04
N LEU A 309 2.14 3.40 24.29
CA LEU A 309 1.98 4.85 24.48
C LEU A 309 1.33 5.18 25.83
N LYS A 310 0.41 4.35 26.31
CA LYS A 310 -0.26 4.53 27.61
C LYS A 310 0.61 4.14 28.80
N GLY A 311 1.54 3.21 28.63
CA GLY A 311 2.31 2.56 29.71
C GLY A 311 3.50 3.33 30.30
N GLN A 312 3.81 4.54 29.80
CA GLN A 312 4.97 5.37 30.18
C GLN A 312 6.27 4.61 30.54
N PRO A 313 6.97 4.13 29.51
CA PRO A 313 8.34 4.56 29.24
C PRO A 313 8.43 5.33 27.91
N ARG A 314 9.43 6.22 27.76
CA ARG A 314 9.66 7.13 26.62
C ARG A 314 10.05 6.39 25.32
N ILE A 315 9.12 5.65 24.71
CA ILE A 315 9.27 5.11 23.35
C ILE A 315 8.80 6.16 22.34
N VAL A 316 9.58 6.40 21.29
CA VAL A 316 9.29 7.36 20.21
C VAL A 316 9.26 6.64 18.86
N GLN A 317 8.80 7.33 17.81
CA GLN A 317 8.72 6.76 16.47
C GLN A 317 10.08 6.22 15.99
N GLU A 318 11.17 6.92 16.30
CA GLU A 318 12.53 6.58 15.92
C GLU A 318 13.02 5.26 16.55
N ASP A 319 12.45 4.83 17.68
CA ASP A 319 12.81 3.54 18.28
C ASP A 319 12.38 2.36 17.41
N TYR A 320 11.26 2.50 16.70
CA TYR A 320 10.76 1.46 15.81
C TYR A 320 11.62 1.34 14.54
N GLN A 321 12.25 2.44 14.11
CA GLN A 321 13.19 2.45 12.99
C GLN A 321 14.46 1.64 13.30
N LEU A 322 14.81 1.51 14.59
CA LEU A 322 15.96 0.75 15.06
C LEU A 322 15.65 -0.75 15.27
N LEU A 323 14.39 -1.18 15.12
CA LEU A 323 14.01 -2.57 15.36
C LEU A 323 14.79 -3.56 14.50
N GLN A 324 15.06 -3.23 13.23
CA GLN A 324 15.80 -4.15 12.37
C GLN A 324 17.23 -4.37 12.89
N GLU A 325 17.90 -3.32 13.36
CA GLU A 325 19.22 -3.40 13.99
C GLU A 325 19.18 -4.24 15.27
N VAL A 326 18.14 -4.06 16.10
CA VAL A 326 17.92 -4.86 17.32
C VAL A 326 17.76 -6.35 16.99
N LEU A 327 17.04 -6.70 15.93
CA LEU A 327 16.83 -8.09 15.55
C LEU A 327 18.07 -8.74 14.91
N ASP A 328 18.86 -7.99 14.15
CA ASP A 328 20.04 -8.50 13.45
C ASP A 328 21.27 -8.60 14.37
N GLY A 329 21.51 -7.56 15.18
CA GLY A 329 22.70 -7.43 16.02
C GLY A 329 22.46 -7.64 17.51
N GLY A 330 21.20 -7.72 17.95
CA GLY A 330 20.85 -7.88 19.34
C GLY A 330 21.04 -9.30 19.85
N ALA A 331 21.44 -9.40 21.12
CA ALA A 331 21.38 -10.65 21.86
C ALA A 331 19.93 -11.08 22.04
N PHE A 332 19.62 -12.36 21.92
CA PHE A 332 18.25 -12.82 22.18
C PHE A 332 18.17 -14.07 23.04
N ILE A 333 17.11 -14.14 23.84
CA ILE A 333 16.75 -15.29 24.67
C ILE A 333 15.28 -15.64 24.48
N GLU A 334 14.96 -16.91 24.65
CA GLU A 334 13.57 -17.37 24.70
C GLU A 334 13.06 -17.34 26.14
N GLN A 335 11.91 -16.71 26.35
CA GLN A 335 11.22 -16.65 27.63
C GLN A 335 10.12 -17.71 27.71
N ARG A 336 9.62 -17.96 28.93
CA ARG A 336 8.45 -18.83 29.13
C ARG A 336 7.26 -18.29 28.36
N GLY A 337 6.57 -19.16 27.61
CA GLY A 337 5.41 -18.78 26.79
C GLY A 337 5.72 -18.58 25.30
N GLY A 338 6.95 -18.83 24.84
CA GLY A 338 7.30 -18.71 23.41
C GLY A 338 7.57 -17.27 22.97
N VAL A 339 7.94 -16.40 23.90
CA VAL A 339 8.33 -15.01 23.62
C VAL A 339 9.83 -14.93 23.42
N LEU A 340 10.29 -14.37 22.30
CA LEU A 340 11.69 -14.02 22.09
C LEU A 340 11.96 -12.60 22.59
N LEU A 341 12.91 -12.48 23.52
CA LEU A 341 13.40 -11.21 24.03
C LEU A 341 14.71 -10.86 23.33
N TYR A 342 14.69 -9.81 22.52
CA TYR A 342 15.88 -9.20 21.92
C TYR A 342 16.37 -8.02 22.75
N VAL A 343 17.68 -7.90 22.87
CA VAL A 343 18.36 -6.84 23.61
C VAL A 343 19.54 -6.35 22.80
N LEU A 344 19.53 -5.05 22.49
CA LEU A 344 20.67 -4.38 21.86
C LEU A 344 21.10 -3.19 22.71
N GLU A 345 22.40 -3.12 22.99
CA GLU A 345 23.01 -1.98 23.64
C GLU A 345 23.51 -0.99 22.59
N GLN A 346 23.00 0.23 22.61
CA GLN A 346 23.34 1.28 21.65
C GLN A 346 24.53 2.14 22.12
N PRO A 347 25.25 2.76 21.18
CA PRO A 347 26.26 3.78 21.49
C PRO A 347 25.66 4.87 22.38
N GLY A 348 26.31 5.17 23.51
CA GLY A 348 25.79 6.12 24.51
C GLY A 348 25.07 5.50 25.71
N GLY A 349 25.02 4.16 25.81
CA GLY A 349 24.57 3.45 27.02
C GLY A 349 23.05 3.32 27.17
N GLN A 350 22.32 3.49 26.07
CA GLN A 350 20.91 3.12 25.98
C GLN A 350 20.79 1.63 25.60
N VAL A 351 19.76 0.98 26.08
CA VAL A 351 19.47 -0.43 25.81
C VAL A 351 18.06 -0.53 25.25
N LEU A 352 17.94 -1.03 24.02
CA LEU A 352 16.66 -1.33 23.40
C LEU A 352 16.30 -2.79 23.65
N VAL A 353 15.05 -3.02 24.03
CA VAL A 353 14.54 -4.35 24.34
C VAL A 353 13.23 -4.57 23.60
N ALA A 354 13.21 -5.56 22.70
CA ALA A 354 12.04 -5.95 21.93
C ALA A 354 11.57 -7.35 22.35
N GLU A 355 10.27 -7.48 22.65
CA GLU A 355 9.60 -8.76 22.90
C GLU A 355 8.77 -9.10 21.67
N VAL A 356 9.00 -10.30 21.15
CA VAL A 356 8.41 -10.80 19.91
C VAL A 356 7.73 -12.13 20.18
N GLU A 357 6.51 -12.29 19.72
CA GLU A 357 5.70 -13.49 19.94
C GLU A 357 5.00 -13.93 18.66
N LYS A 358 4.77 -15.24 18.54
CA LYS A 358 3.96 -15.82 17.46
C LYS A 358 2.50 -15.87 17.89
N GLU A 359 1.61 -15.36 17.03
CA GLU A 359 0.17 -15.47 17.19
C GLU A 359 -0.44 -16.11 15.93
N GLY A 360 -0.85 -17.38 16.05
CA GLY A 360 -1.31 -18.16 14.89
C GLY A 360 -0.21 -18.33 13.83
N ALA A 361 -0.41 -17.76 12.64
CA ALA A 361 0.59 -17.74 11.57
C ALA A 361 1.45 -16.45 11.55
N ALA A 362 1.06 -15.43 12.31
CA ALA A 362 1.71 -14.13 12.32
C ALA A 362 2.77 -14.02 13.43
N VAL A 363 3.72 -13.10 13.26
CA VAL A 363 4.69 -12.74 14.29
C VAL A 363 4.50 -11.27 14.64
N ASN A 364 4.24 -11.00 15.91
CA ASN A 364 3.89 -9.68 16.41
C ASN A 364 4.93 -9.17 17.39
N LEU A 365 5.23 -7.88 17.29
CA LEU A 365 5.91 -7.15 18.34
C LEU A 365 4.90 -6.94 19.47
N THR A 366 5.20 -7.45 20.65
CA THR A 366 4.32 -7.33 21.83
C THR A 366 4.77 -6.22 22.77
N ARG A 367 6.07 -5.92 22.79
CA ARG A 367 6.61 -4.81 23.57
C ARG A 367 7.95 -4.32 23.03
N LEU A 368 8.11 -3.01 22.97
CA LEU A 368 9.39 -2.32 22.78
C LEU A 368 9.68 -1.40 23.96
N ARG A 369 10.90 -1.45 24.50
CA ARG A 369 11.35 -0.61 25.61
C ARG A 369 12.70 0.01 25.32
N ARG A 370 12.82 1.28 25.67
CA ARG A 370 14.09 1.99 25.81
C ARG A 370 14.46 2.07 27.29
N LEU A 371 15.62 1.52 27.65
CA LEU A 371 16.15 1.47 29.01
C LEU A 371 17.51 2.14 29.07
N THR A 372 17.88 2.66 30.24
CA THR A 372 19.27 3.00 30.55
C THR A 372 20.03 1.73 30.98
N ARG A 373 21.37 1.72 30.89
CA ARG A 373 22.20 0.64 31.46
C ARG A 373 21.82 0.25 32.89
N SER A 374 21.54 1.23 33.75
CA SER A 374 21.18 0.97 35.16
C SER A 374 19.81 0.30 35.31
N GLN A 375 18.85 0.61 34.43
CA GLN A 375 17.56 -0.06 34.38
C GLN A 375 17.68 -1.47 33.80
N ALA A 376 18.45 -1.63 32.71
CA ALA A 376 18.73 -2.92 32.10
C ALA A 376 19.40 -3.88 33.10
N ALA A 377 20.34 -3.38 33.91
CA ALA A 377 21.00 -4.14 34.97
C ALA A 377 20.07 -4.58 36.12
N LYS A 378 18.85 -4.03 36.22
CA LYS A 378 17.86 -4.49 37.22
C LYS A 378 16.95 -5.58 36.68
N ILE A 379 16.96 -5.83 35.37
CA ILE A 379 16.10 -6.81 34.72
C ILE A 379 16.92 -8.05 34.41
N LYS A 380 16.76 -9.09 35.23
CA LYS A 380 17.53 -10.35 35.14
C LYS A 380 17.50 -10.97 33.75
N ALA A 381 16.35 -10.95 33.07
CA ALA A 381 16.22 -11.47 31.71
C ALA A 381 17.08 -10.69 30.68
N VAL A 382 17.17 -9.36 30.83
CA VAL A 382 17.97 -8.49 29.95
C VAL A 382 19.47 -8.71 30.22
N GLN A 383 19.87 -8.83 31.49
CA GLN A 383 21.25 -9.16 31.84
C GLN A 383 21.69 -10.51 31.28
N ASN A 384 20.87 -11.56 31.46
CA ASN A 384 21.18 -12.88 30.94
C ASN A 384 21.37 -12.89 29.42
N ALA A 385 20.58 -12.10 28.69
CA ALA A 385 20.73 -11.94 27.25
C ALA A 385 22.07 -11.27 26.90
N LEU A 386 22.41 -10.15 27.56
CA LEU A 386 23.66 -9.41 27.35
C LEU A 386 24.91 -10.22 27.72
N GLU A 387 24.85 -11.05 28.77
CA GLU A 387 25.97 -11.90 29.18
C GLU A 387 26.22 -13.04 28.19
N ARG A 388 25.16 -13.67 27.66
CA ARG A 388 25.29 -14.72 26.63
C ARG A 388 25.93 -14.20 25.36
N ALA A 389 25.64 -12.98 24.94
CA ALA A 389 26.23 -12.37 23.75
C ALA A 389 27.71 -11.98 23.92
N LYS A 390 28.26 -11.98 25.15
CA LYS A 390 29.69 -11.76 25.38
C LYS A 390 30.50 -13.07 25.40
N GLN A 391 29.82 -14.22 25.44
CA GLN A 391 30.44 -15.55 25.60
C GLN A 391 30.45 -16.37 24.30
N GLY A 392 29.67 -15.98 23.30
CA GLY A 392 29.71 -16.51 21.93
C GLY A 392 30.26 -15.47 20.97
#